data_AF-A0A9W4N094-F1
#
_entry.id   AF-A0A9W4N094-F1
#
_cell.length_a   1.000
_cell.length_b   1.000
_cell.length_c   1.000
_cell.angle_alpha   90.00
_cell.angle_beta   90.00
_cell.angle_gamma   90.00
#
_symmetry.space_group_name_H-M   'P 1'
#
loop_
_entity.id
_entity.type
_entity.pdbx_description
1 polymer ?
#
loop_
_entity_poly.entity_id
_entity_poly.type
_entity_poly.pdbx_seq_one_letter_code
_entity_poly.pdbx_strand_id
1 'polypeptide(L)'
;MAFGGKGFTGMLKERMEVCQKLWNAGIKAEFSYKLKPKLPQQFKAAEQGAIPFGIILGEEELAAGKCRIKEMGLPDGHPEKEGVEVTLDTLVTELQARLARKQDGVVTSLAQQLQGTAV
;
A
#
# COMPACT_ATOMS: atom_id res chain seq x y z
N MET A 1 10.27 13.84 -4.43
CA MET A 1 10.42 12.46 -3.93
C MET A 1 11.80 11.88 -4.25
N ALA A 2 12.81 12.23 -3.46
CA ALA A 2 14.11 11.56 -3.51
C ALA A 2 14.16 10.50 -2.41
N PHE A 3 13.78 9.27 -2.75
CA PHE A 3 13.94 8.14 -1.82
C PHE A 3 15.44 7.81 -1.69
N GLY A 4 16.03 8.04 -0.51
CA GLY A 4 17.39 7.58 -0.24
C GLY A 4 18.52 8.61 -0.41
N GLY A 5 18.31 9.87 -0.01
CA GLY A 5 19.37 10.87 0.07
C GLY A 5 20.49 10.52 1.07
N LYS A 6 21.57 11.32 1.05
CA LYS A 6 22.73 11.18 1.95
C LYS A 6 22.35 11.53 3.39
N GLY A 7 21.72 10.60 4.09
CA GLY A 7 21.13 10.78 5.42
C GLY A 7 19.94 9.85 5.70
N PHE A 8 19.35 9.27 4.65
CA PHE A 8 18.19 8.39 4.77
C PHE A 8 18.49 7.18 5.65
N THR A 9 17.82 7.10 6.79
CA THR A 9 17.93 6.01 7.76
C THR A 9 17.08 4.81 7.36
N GLY A 10 16.26 4.96 6.32
CA GLY A 10 15.26 3.99 5.94
C GLY A 10 13.94 4.16 6.66
N MET A 11 13.76 5.16 7.52
CA MET A 11 12.46 5.44 8.18
C MET A 11 11.85 4.22 8.90
N LEU A 12 12.70 3.44 9.56
CA LEU A 12 12.29 2.17 10.18
C LEU A 12 11.26 2.39 11.29
N LYS A 13 11.47 3.41 12.14
CA LYS A 13 10.59 3.72 13.27
C LYS A 13 9.21 4.14 12.77
N GLU A 14 9.19 4.98 11.75
CA GLU A 14 8.00 5.51 11.11
C GLU A 14 7.21 4.40 10.42
N ARG A 15 7.88 3.45 9.75
CA ARG A 15 7.23 2.24 9.22
C ARG A 15 6.59 1.39 10.32
N MET A 16 7.27 1.24 11.45
CA MET A 16 6.75 0.49 12.60
C MET A 16 5.51 1.17 13.19
N GLU A 17 5.55 2.49 13.37
CA GLU A 17 4.42 3.27 13.88
C GLU A 17 3.20 3.19 12.94
N VAL A 18 3.41 3.31 11.62
CA VAL A 18 2.34 3.16 10.63
C VAL A 18 1.77 1.73 10.66
N CYS A 19 2.62 0.70 10.70
CA CYS A 19 2.13 -0.68 10.78
C CYS A 19 1.36 -0.94 12.07
N GLN A 20 1.81 -0.41 13.21
CA GLN A 20 1.09 -0.50 14.47
C GLN A 20 -0.30 0.15 14.36
N LYS A 21 -0.40 1.32 13.73
CA LYS A 21 -1.69 1.99 13.51
C LYS A 21 -2.65 1.14 12.67
N LEU A 22 -2.14 0.46 11.64
CA LEU A 22 -2.94 -0.44 10.80
C LEU A 22 -3.37 -1.69 11.57
N TRP A 23 -2.47 -2.30 12.35
CA TRP A 23 -2.79 -3.47 13.18
C TRP A 23 -3.84 -3.16 14.24
N ASN A 24 -3.75 -1.99 14.88
CA ASN A 24 -4.76 -1.52 15.84
C ASN A 24 -6.15 -1.36 15.20
N ALA A 25 -6.20 -1.11 13.88
CA ALA A 25 -7.43 -1.03 13.10
C ALA A 25 -7.85 -2.37 12.47
N GLY A 26 -7.18 -3.48 12.80
CA GLY A 26 -7.46 -4.82 12.26
C GLY A 26 -6.98 -5.04 10.82
N ILE A 27 -6.19 -4.12 10.25
CA ILE A 27 -5.63 -4.27 8.90
C ILE A 27 -4.33 -5.06 9.00
N LYS A 28 -4.25 -6.19 8.31
CA LYS A 28 -3.01 -6.97 8.19
C LYS A 28 -2.02 -6.20 7.30
N ALA A 29 -0.89 -5.83 7.88
CA ALA A 29 0.18 -5.10 7.20
C ALA A 29 1.54 -5.70 7.58
N GLU A 30 2.49 -5.66 6.65
CA GLU A 30 3.88 -6.06 6.87
C GLU A 30 4.83 -5.05 6.24
N PHE A 31 6.05 -5.00 6.76
CA PHE A 31 7.13 -4.16 6.26
C PHE A 31 8.47 -4.90 6.33
N SER A 32 9.49 -4.42 5.60
CA SER A 32 10.82 -5.03 5.69
C SER A 32 11.56 -4.61 6.96
N TYR A 33 12.00 -5.60 7.74
CA TYR A 33 12.81 -5.40 8.96
C TYR A 33 14.25 -4.93 8.70
N LYS A 34 14.69 -4.90 7.44
CA LYS A 34 15.99 -4.33 7.09
C LYS A 34 15.96 -2.82 7.37
N LEU A 35 17.08 -2.26 7.81
CA LEU A 35 17.19 -0.81 8.05
C LEU A 35 16.89 -0.02 6.77
N LYS A 36 17.62 -0.33 5.69
CA LYS A 36 17.55 0.37 4.39
C LYS A 36 17.14 -0.59 3.25
N PRO A 37 15.89 -1.07 3.22
CA PRO A 37 15.43 -1.96 2.17
C PRO A 37 15.33 -1.18 0.85
N LYS A 38 15.84 -1.76 -0.24
CA LYS A 38 15.73 -1.14 -1.58
C LYS A 38 14.27 -1.20 -2.05
N LEU A 39 13.75 -0.09 -2.59
CA LEU A 39 12.36 -0.01 -3.08
C LEU A 39 11.95 -1.16 -4.02
N PRO A 40 12.75 -1.55 -5.05
CA PRO A 40 12.38 -2.66 -5.92
C PRO A 40 12.20 -4.00 -5.18
N GLN A 41 12.98 -4.25 -4.12
CA GLN A 41 12.83 -5.47 -3.32
C GLN A 41 11.55 -5.42 -2.47
N GLN A 42 11.16 -4.24 -2.00
CA GLN A 42 9.91 -4.06 -1.26
C GLN A 42 8.69 -4.28 -2.17
N PHE A 43 8.72 -3.73 -3.39
CA PHE A 43 7.65 -3.97 -4.36
C PHE A 43 7.56 -5.45 -4.75
N LYS A 44 8.69 -6.11 -5.02
CA LYS A 44 8.71 -7.54 -5.31
C LYS A 44 8.14 -8.38 -4.15
N ALA A 45 8.47 -8.02 -2.90
CA ALA A 45 7.92 -8.71 -1.73
C ALA A 45 6.41 -8.51 -1.61
N ALA A 46 5.91 -7.29 -1.88
CA ALA A 46 4.47 -7.00 -1.90
C ALA A 46 3.75 -7.80 -2.99
N GLU A 47 4.34 -7.90 -4.19
CA GLU A 47 3.79 -8.72 -5.29
C GLU A 47 3.75 -10.21 -4.92
N GLN A 48 4.83 -10.75 -4.35
CA GLN A 48 4.90 -12.15 -3.91
C GLN A 48 3.92 -12.48 -2.78
N GLY A 49 3.69 -11.54 -1.88
CA GLY A 49 2.69 -11.65 -0.81
C GLY A 49 1.25 -11.42 -1.27
N ALA A 50 1.02 -11.21 -2.58
CA ALA A 50 -0.27 -10.82 -3.14
C ALA A 50 -0.89 -9.59 -2.43
N ILE A 51 -0.04 -8.65 -1.99
CA ILE A 51 -0.46 -7.49 -1.24
C ILE A 51 -1.11 -6.48 -2.21
N PRO A 52 -2.38 -6.11 -2.02
CA PRO A 52 -3.10 -5.27 -2.97
C PRO A 52 -2.71 -3.78 -2.90
N PHE A 53 -2.22 -3.32 -1.75
CA PHE A 53 -1.90 -1.91 -1.50
C PHE A 53 -0.57 -1.78 -0.75
N GLY A 54 0.32 -0.92 -1.24
CA GLY A 54 1.57 -0.54 -0.58
C GLY A 54 1.47 0.89 -0.03
N ILE A 55 2.04 1.11 1.16
CA ILE A 55 2.14 2.45 1.75
C ILE A 55 3.56 2.95 1.55
N ILE A 56 3.69 4.09 0.88
CA ILE A 56 4.96 4.73 0.60
C ILE A 56 5.13 5.91 1.56
N LEU A 57 6.23 5.87 2.31
CA LEU A 57 6.64 6.92 3.22
C LEU A 57 7.82 7.68 2.61
N GLY A 58 7.66 8.98 2.42
CA GLY A 58 8.74 9.91 2.09
C GLY A 58 8.99 10.85 3.28
N GLU A 59 10.23 11.31 3.45
CA GLU A 59 10.59 12.19 4.57
C GLU A 59 9.81 13.51 4.53
N GLU A 60 9.64 14.09 3.34
CA GLU A 60 8.90 15.34 3.13
C GLU A 60 7.41 15.16 3.40
N GLU A 61 6.80 14.11 2.84
CA GLU A 61 5.38 13.83 3.06
C GLU A 61 5.09 13.50 4.53
N LEU A 62 5.94 12.70 5.18
CA LEU A 62 5.72 12.32 6.57
C LEU A 62 5.88 13.51 7.52
N ALA A 63 6.85 14.40 7.26
CA ALA A 63 7.00 15.65 7.99
C ALA A 63 5.75 16.55 7.87
N ALA A 64 5.03 16.45 6.74
CA ALA A 64 3.74 17.12 6.52
C ALA A 64 2.53 16.31 7.06
N GLY A 65 2.73 15.18 7.73
CA GLY A 65 1.66 14.33 8.24
C GLY A 65 0.94 13.52 7.16
N LYS A 66 1.62 13.23 6.04
CA LYS A 66 1.05 12.56 4.87
C LYS A 66 1.85 11.33 4.45
N CYS A 67 1.19 10.45 3.70
CA CYS A 67 1.81 9.29 3.06
C CYS A 67 1.11 8.99 1.74
N ARG A 68 1.66 8.09 0.91
CA ARG A 68 1.01 7.68 -0.34
C ARG A 68 0.55 6.25 -0.28
N ILE A 69 -0.70 6.00 -0.70
CA ILE A 69 -1.23 4.66 -0.92
C ILE A 69 -1.04 4.31 -2.39
N LYS A 70 -0.22 3.31 -2.70
CA LYS A 70 -0.02 2.76 -4.03
C LYS A 70 -0.82 1.47 -4.18
N GLU A 71 -1.64 1.39 -5.21
CA GLU A 71 -2.29 0.13 -5.57
C GLU A 71 -1.34 -0.73 -6.43
N MET A 72 -1.21 -2.00 -6.03
CA MET A 72 -0.37 -2.97 -6.74
C MET A 72 -1.15 -3.60 -7.90
N GLY A 73 -0.47 -3.81 -9.03
CA GLY A 73 -1.04 -4.45 -10.23
C GLY A 73 -1.73 -3.50 -11.21
N LEU A 74 -1.65 -2.18 -11.02
CA LEU A 74 -2.22 -1.22 -11.97
C LEU A 74 -1.43 -1.18 -13.30
N PRO A 75 -2.13 -1.12 -14.45
CA PRO A 75 -1.50 -1.05 -15.77
C PRO A 75 -0.70 0.24 -15.96
N ASP A 76 0.26 0.22 -16.88
CA ASP A 76 0.98 1.41 -17.31
C ASP A 76 0.00 2.47 -17.85
N GLY A 77 0.09 3.70 -17.30
CA GLY A 77 -0.80 4.81 -17.65
C GLY A 77 -1.98 5.06 -16.69
N HIS A 78 -2.19 4.21 -15.67
CA HIS A 78 -3.24 4.47 -14.68
C HIS A 78 -2.90 5.71 -13.82
N PRO A 79 -3.83 6.64 -13.58
CA PRO A 79 -3.57 7.88 -12.83
C PRO A 79 -3.10 7.63 -11.40
N GLU A 80 -3.55 6.56 -10.77
CA GLU A 80 -3.14 6.18 -9.40
C GLU A 80 -1.91 5.27 -9.35
N LYS A 81 -1.23 5.02 -10.49
CA LYS A 81 -0.05 4.13 -10.53
C LYS A 81 1.06 4.61 -9.61
N GLU A 82 1.27 5.91 -9.50
CA GLU A 82 2.28 6.53 -8.63
C GLU A 82 1.85 6.60 -7.15
N GLY A 83 0.60 6.22 -6.86
CA GLY A 83 -0.02 6.27 -5.54
C GLY A 83 -0.71 7.60 -5.24
N VAL A 84 -1.71 7.53 -4.38
CA VAL A 84 -2.52 8.67 -3.95
C VAL A 84 -2.03 9.17 -2.61
N GLU A 85 -1.79 10.49 -2.52
CA GLU A 85 -1.45 11.15 -1.27
C GLU A 85 -2.66 11.16 -0.32
N VAL A 86 -2.44 10.73 0.91
CA VAL A 86 -3.43 10.73 1.99
C VAL A 86 -2.80 11.25 3.28
N THR A 87 -3.62 11.78 4.17
CA THR A 87 -3.16 12.15 5.51
C THR A 87 -2.99 10.91 6.37
N LEU A 88 -2.05 10.93 7.30
CA LEU A 88 -1.85 9.81 8.24
C LEU A 88 -3.10 9.56 9.08
N ASP A 89 -3.91 10.59 9.36
CA ASP A 89 -5.14 10.49 10.15
C ASP A 89 -6.24 9.73 9.40
N THR A 90 -6.40 10.00 8.10
CA THR A 90 -7.41 9.32 7.27
C THR A 90 -6.91 8.03 6.64
N LEU A 91 -5.62 7.69 6.78
CA LEU A 91 -4.98 6.51 6.19
C LEU A 91 -5.76 5.21 6.42
N VAL A 92 -6.19 4.96 7.66
CA VAL A 92 -6.91 3.73 8.03
C VAL A 92 -8.25 3.65 7.30
N THR A 93 -9.04 4.73 7.35
CA THR A 93 -10.34 4.81 6.70
C THR A 93 -10.23 4.65 5.18
N GLU A 94 -9.26 5.33 4.57
CA GLU A 94 -8.98 5.23 3.13
C GLU A 94 -8.60 3.80 2.72
N LEU A 95 -7.74 3.14 3.50
CA LEU A 95 -7.35 1.76 3.25
C LEU A 95 -8.50 0.78 3.41
N GLN A 96 -9.33 0.93 4.44
CA GLN A 96 -10.51 0.08 4.64
C GLN A 96 -11.48 0.22 3.45
N ALA A 97 -11.77 1.45 3.02
CA ALA A 97 -12.63 1.69 1.87
C ALA A 97 -12.04 1.10 0.57
N ARG A 98 -10.74 1.25 0.34
CA ARG A 98 -10.04 0.67 -0.83
C ARG A 98 -10.02 -0.86 -0.79
N LEU A 99 -9.77 -1.45 0.37
CA LEU A 99 -9.81 -2.91 0.57
C LEU A 99 -11.21 -3.47 0.32
N ALA A 100 -12.24 -2.84 0.87
CA ALA A 100 -13.64 -3.24 0.64
C ALA A 100 -14.00 -3.18 -0.84
N ARG A 101 -13.74 -2.06 -1.52
CA ARG A 101 -14.01 -1.92 -2.97
C ARG A 101 -13.30 -2.99 -3.81
N LYS A 102 -12.06 -3.33 -3.47
CA LYS A 102 -11.29 -4.35 -4.19
C LYS A 102 -11.84 -5.75 -3.92
N GLN A 103 -12.27 -6.04 -2.69
CA GLN A 103 -12.96 -7.30 -2.36
C GLN A 103 -14.28 -7.43 -3.12
N ASP A 104 -15.10 -6.39 -3.13
CA ASP A 104 -16.39 -6.37 -3.84
C ASP A 104 -16.21 -6.58 -5.35
N GLY A 105 -15.19 -5.94 -5.94
CA GLY A 105 -14.83 -6.13 -7.35
C GLY A 105 -14.45 -7.58 -7.68
N VAL A 106 -13.64 -8.22 -6.84
CA VAL A 106 -13.23 -9.63 -7.01
C VAL A 106 -14.42 -10.58 -6.87
N VAL A 107 -15.31 -10.35 -5.90
CA VAL A 107 -16.52 -11.17 -5.71
C VAL A 107 -17.46 -11.05 -6.92
N THR A 108 -17.62 -9.82 -7.43
CA THR A 108 -18.47 -9.56 -8.60
C THR A 108 -17.91 -10.25 -9.85
N SER A 109 -16.61 -10.15 -10.11
CA SER A 109 -15.99 -10.79 -11.28
C SER A 109 -16.09 -12.31 -11.21
N LEU A 110 -15.88 -12.90 -10.02
CA LEU A 110 -15.99 -14.34 -9.84
C LEU A 110 -17.42 -14.84 -10.04
N ALA A 111 -18.41 -14.11 -9.52
CA ALA A 111 -19.82 -14.44 -9.71
C ALA A 111 -20.22 -14.45 -11.20
N GLN A 112 -19.73 -13.47 -11.98
CA GLN A 112 -19.96 -13.42 -13.42
C GLN A 112 -19.28 -14.58 -14.16
N GLN A 113 -18.05 -14.94 -13.80
CA GLN A 113 -17.34 -16.07 -14.42
C GLN A 113 -18.04 -17.40 -14.17
N LEU A 114 -18.51 -17.65 -12.95
CA LEU A 114 -19.23 -18.87 -12.59
C LEU A 114 -20.59 -18.99 -13.31
N GLN A 115 -21.29 -17.87 -13.52
CA GLN A 115 -22.54 -17.86 -14.30
C GLN A 115 -22.29 -18.07 -15.80
N GLY A 116 -21.15 -17.63 -16.32
CA GLY A 116 -20.78 -17.81 -17.73
C GLY A 116 -20.23 -19.20 -18.09
N THR A 117 -19.93 -20.06 -17.12
CA THR A 117 -19.45 -21.44 -17.37
C THR A 117 -20.57 -22.48 -17.37
N ALA A 118 -21.82 -22.07 -17.18
CA ALA A 118 -23.00 -22.94 -17.25
C ALA A 118 -23.61 -22.91 -18.67
N VAL A 119 -22.86 -23.38 -19.68
CA VAL A 119 -23.38 -23.78 -21.01
C VAL A 119 -22.61 -24.99 -21.49
#